data_AF-A0A953YGU8-F1
#
_entry.id   AF-A0A953YGU8-F1
#
_cell.length_a   1.000
_cell.length_b   1.000
_cell.length_c   1.000
_cell.angle_alpha   90.00
_cell.angle_beta   90.00
_cell.angle_gamma   90.00
#
_symmetry.space_group_name_H-M   'P 1'
#
loop_
_entity.id
_entity.type
_entity.pdbx_description
1 polymer ?
#
loop_
_entity_poly.entity_id
_entity_poly.type
_entity_poly.pdbx_seq_one_letter_code
_entity_poly.pdbx_strand_id
1 'polypeptide(L)'
;MAAARLTLVRIPGFAWREAEARLARMSSDDTPRQPLSPDRSRPVERSVADLGGLPDAGPVVREEYEATLKDKRIDAMSMLLRRVDDRLTSDTSRRAQEELEEPVYDTIHYYDRWLLAMRTNLLNLGYVTEDEIAAKIAEIKARQGS
;
A
#
# COMPACT_ATOMS: atom_id res chain seq x y z
N MET A 1 -33.34 16.88 17.51
CA MET A 1 -32.71 15.54 17.44
C MET A 1 -31.54 15.53 18.41
N ALA A 2 -31.54 14.61 19.39
CA ALA A 2 -30.54 14.56 20.45
C ALA A 2 -29.22 13.95 19.92
N ALA A 3 -28.10 14.63 20.19
CA ALA A 3 -26.77 14.15 19.84
C ALA A 3 -26.40 12.93 20.70
N ALA A 4 -26.08 11.81 20.07
CA ALA A 4 -25.56 10.63 20.73
C ALA A 4 -24.19 10.96 21.35
N ARG A 5 -24.09 10.88 22.68
CA ARG A 5 -22.80 10.94 23.38
C ARG A 5 -22.08 9.61 23.13
N LEU A 6 -20.96 9.66 22.41
CA LEU A 6 -20.01 8.55 22.34
C LEU A 6 -19.42 8.35 23.74
N THR A 7 -19.72 7.23 24.39
CA THR A 7 -19.05 6.84 25.64
C THR A 7 -17.70 6.24 25.28
N LEU A 8 -16.63 7.04 25.34
CA LEU A 8 -15.28 6.54 25.11
C LEU A 8 -14.85 5.63 26.28
N VAL A 9 -14.41 4.40 25.98
CA VAL A 9 -13.82 3.49 26.98
C VAL A 9 -12.41 3.99 27.33
N ARG A 10 -12.15 4.23 28.62
CA ARG A 10 -10.88 4.76 29.12
C ARG A 10 -9.89 3.63 29.43
N ILE A 11 -8.76 3.60 28.73
CA ILE A 11 -7.68 2.61 28.89
C ILE A 11 -6.73 3.03 30.04
N PRO A 12 -6.48 2.18 31.04
CA PRO A 12 -5.53 2.46 32.12
C PRO A 12 -4.10 2.72 31.60
N GLY A 13 -3.39 3.70 32.19
CA GLY A 13 -2.01 4.04 31.84
C GLY A 13 -1.84 4.94 30.61
N PHE A 14 -2.90 5.19 29.85
CA PHE A 14 -2.86 6.12 28.72
C PHE A 14 -3.02 7.58 29.19
N ALA A 15 -2.24 8.49 28.62
CA ALA A 15 -2.22 9.91 28.99
C ALA A 15 -3.45 10.66 28.44
N TRP A 16 -4.64 10.35 28.98
CA TRP A 16 -5.93 10.86 28.50
C TRP A 16 -6.00 12.39 28.42
N ARG A 17 -5.38 13.11 29.36
CA ARG A 17 -5.37 14.58 29.35
C ARG A 17 -4.67 15.15 28.12
N GLU A 18 -3.60 14.51 27.66
CA GLU A 18 -2.86 14.95 26.47
C GLU A 18 -3.60 14.59 25.20
N ALA A 19 -4.22 13.40 25.16
CA ALA A 19 -5.06 12.96 24.05
C ALA A 19 -6.33 13.82 23.92
N GLU A 20 -7.00 14.13 25.03
CA GLU A 20 -8.16 15.03 25.10
C GLU A 20 -7.75 16.45 24.67
N ALA A 21 -6.60 16.96 25.11
CA ALA A 21 -6.09 18.26 24.66
C ALA A 21 -5.72 18.26 23.16
N ARG A 22 -5.17 17.16 22.63
CA ARG A 22 -4.89 17.01 21.19
C ARG A 22 -6.18 16.92 20.36
N LEU A 23 -7.16 16.16 20.84
CA LEU A 23 -8.48 16.06 20.22
C LEU A 23 -9.24 17.38 20.27
N ALA A 24 -9.16 18.13 21.37
CA ALA A 24 -9.74 19.47 21.47
C ALA A 24 -9.08 20.45 20.48
N ARG A 25 -7.76 20.34 20.26
CA ARG A 25 -7.04 21.08 19.21
C ARG A 25 -7.40 20.64 17.79
N MET A 26 -7.67 19.35 17.56
CA MET A 26 -8.14 18.84 16.26
C MET A 26 -9.62 19.16 16.00
N SER A 27 -10.44 19.23 17.05
CA SER A 27 -11.89 19.51 16.97
C SER A 27 -12.19 21.01 16.82
N SER A 28 -11.23 21.87 17.10
CA SER A 28 -11.31 23.32 16.84
C SER A 28 -10.72 23.70 15.49
N ASP A 29 -10.27 22.71 14.70
CA ASP A 29 -9.82 22.91 13.34
C ASP A 29 -11.04 23.08 12.42
N ASP A 30 -11.59 24.29 12.44
CA ASP A 30 -12.60 24.77 11.48
C ASP A 30 -11.97 25.16 10.13
N THR A 31 -10.71 24.78 9.88
CA THR A 31 -10.10 24.93 8.56
C THR A 31 -11.03 24.31 7.54
N PRO A 32 -11.51 25.09 6.55
CA PRO A 32 -12.37 24.55 5.51
C PRO A 32 -11.65 23.38 4.88
N ARG A 33 -12.20 22.16 5.05
CA ARG A 33 -11.66 21.01 4.33
C ARG A 33 -11.71 21.40 2.87
N GLN A 34 -10.55 21.35 2.23
CA GLN A 34 -10.47 21.61 0.81
C GLN A 34 -11.53 20.71 0.15
N PRO A 35 -12.48 21.28 -0.63
CA PRO A 35 -13.47 20.47 -1.30
C PRO A 35 -12.75 19.37 -2.08
N LEU A 36 -13.27 18.14 -2.03
CA LEU A 36 -12.76 17.01 -2.83
C LEU A 36 -12.77 17.43 -4.30
N SER A 37 -11.62 17.95 -4.76
CA SER A 37 -11.37 18.67 -6.00
C SER A 37 -12.33 19.84 -6.31
N PRO A 38 -11.82 21.07 -6.57
CA PRO A 38 -12.66 22.20 -6.99
C PRO A 38 -13.25 22.03 -8.40
N ASP A 39 -12.83 21.00 -9.13
CA ASP A 39 -13.23 20.77 -10.51
C ASP A 39 -13.47 19.28 -10.79
N ARG A 40 -14.74 18.90 -10.96
CA ARG A 40 -15.17 17.57 -11.44
C ARG A 40 -15.18 17.45 -12.97
N SER A 41 -14.88 18.54 -13.69
CA SER A 41 -14.82 18.56 -15.15
C SER A 41 -13.47 18.13 -15.71
N ARG A 42 -12.42 18.13 -14.88
CA ARG A 42 -11.13 17.55 -15.26
C ARG A 42 -11.27 16.03 -15.35
N PRO A 43 -10.92 15.40 -16.48
CA PRO A 43 -10.84 13.95 -16.55
C PRO A 43 -9.77 13.52 -15.53
N VAL A 44 -10.20 12.92 -14.43
CA VAL A 44 -9.30 12.23 -13.52
C VAL A 44 -9.07 10.88 -14.17
N GLU A 45 -7.85 10.65 -14.64
CA GLU A 45 -7.44 9.31 -15.04
C GLU A 45 -7.54 8.41 -13.80
N ARG A 46 -8.39 7.38 -13.89
CA ARG A 46 -8.68 6.46 -12.79
C ARG A 46 -7.40 5.68 -12.47
N SER A 47 -7.01 5.62 -11.20
CA SER A 47 -5.95 4.70 -10.75
C SER A 47 -6.37 3.26 -11.03
N VAL A 48 -5.45 2.40 -11.45
CA VAL A 48 -5.73 0.97 -11.75
C VAL A 48 -6.42 0.25 -10.58
N ALA A 49 -6.11 0.63 -9.33
CA ALA A 49 -6.71 0.05 -8.13
C ALA A 49 -8.11 0.57 -7.79
N ASP A 50 -8.55 1.68 -8.39
CA ASP A 50 -9.84 2.30 -8.11
C ASP A 50 -10.96 1.59 -8.89
N LEU A 51 -11.29 0.37 -8.46
CA LEU A 51 -12.28 -0.50 -9.09
C LEU A 51 -13.69 -0.34 -8.49
N GLY A 52 -13.85 0.54 -7.50
CA GLY A 52 -15.09 0.70 -6.74
C GLY A 52 -16.25 1.17 -7.60
N GLY A 53 -17.32 0.38 -7.68
CA GLY A 53 -18.55 0.75 -8.40
C GLY A 53 -18.49 0.55 -9.91
N LEU A 54 -17.44 -0.08 -10.45
CA LEU A 54 -17.37 -0.43 -11.86
C LEU A 54 -18.39 -1.55 -12.20
N PRO A 55 -19.07 -1.46 -13.36
CA PRO A 55 -20.16 -2.37 -13.71
C PRO A 55 -19.70 -3.78 -14.13
N ASP A 56 -18.46 -3.95 -14.58
CA ASP A 56 -18.02 -5.11 -15.36
C ASP A 56 -17.11 -6.11 -14.61
N ALA A 57 -17.16 -6.14 -13.28
CA ALA A 57 -16.27 -7.03 -12.48
C ALA A 57 -16.67 -8.52 -12.51
N GLY A 58 -17.90 -8.84 -12.92
CA GLY A 58 -18.42 -10.21 -12.90
C GLY A 58 -18.59 -10.81 -11.48
N PRO A 59 -18.99 -12.09 -11.38
CA PRO A 59 -19.10 -12.78 -10.10
C PRO A 59 -17.74 -13.02 -9.43
N VAL A 60 -17.69 -12.90 -8.09
CA VAL A 60 -16.47 -13.20 -7.31
C VAL A 60 -16.19 -14.70 -7.28
N VAL A 61 -15.01 -15.11 -7.76
CA VAL A 61 -14.45 -16.46 -7.56
C VAL A 61 -13.90 -16.56 -6.13
N ARG A 62 -14.39 -17.52 -5.34
CA ARG A 62 -14.03 -17.71 -3.91
C ARG A 62 -13.30 -19.01 -3.67
N GLU A 63 -12.19 -19.19 -4.37
CA GLU A 63 -11.31 -20.34 -4.16
C GLU A 63 -10.28 -20.02 -3.07
N GLU A 64 -9.98 -21.02 -2.24
CA GLU A 64 -8.93 -20.89 -1.24
C GLU A 64 -7.57 -21.08 -1.93
N TYR A 65 -6.64 -20.17 -1.62
CA TYR A 65 -5.30 -20.18 -2.19
C TYR A 65 -4.27 -20.45 -1.09
N GLU A 66 -3.53 -21.53 -1.21
CA GLU A 66 -2.39 -21.82 -0.32
C GLU A 66 -1.16 -21.03 -0.78
N ALA A 67 -0.64 -20.19 0.10
CA ALA A 67 0.53 -19.37 -0.19
C ALA A 67 1.77 -20.23 -0.45
N THR A 68 2.40 -20.01 -1.61
CA THR A 68 3.62 -20.70 -1.99
C THR A 68 4.82 -20.22 -1.15
N LEU A 69 5.94 -20.94 -1.25
CA LEU A 69 7.20 -20.48 -0.63
C LEU A 69 7.65 -19.12 -1.16
N LYS A 70 7.38 -18.83 -2.44
CA LYS A 70 7.68 -17.53 -3.07
C LYS A 70 6.87 -16.42 -2.41
N ASP A 71 5.57 -16.62 -2.24
CA ASP A 71 4.67 -15.63 -1.62
C ASP A 71 5.08 -15.35 -0.18
N LYS A 72 5.32 -16.41 0.60
CA LYS A 72 5.79 -16.31 1.99
C LYS A 72 7.11 -15.55 2.11
N ARG A 73 8.01 -15.68 1.13
CA ARG A 73 9.27 -14.91 1.08
C ARG A 73 9.03 -13.44 0.73
N ILE A 74 8.17 -13.15 -0.24
CA ILE A 74 7.84 -11.77 -0.63
C ILE A 74 7.20 -11.02 0.54
N ASP A 75 6.26 -11.65 1.23
CA ASP A 75 5.62 -11.09 2.43
C ASP A 75 6.65 -10.83 3.54
N ALA A 76 7.45 -11.86 3.89
CA ALA A 76 8.46 -11.73 4.93
C ALA A 76 9.48 -10.61 4.62
N MET A 77 9.95 -10.52 3.37
CA MET A 77 10.86 -9.45 2.95
C MET A 77 10.20 -8.07 3.04
N SER A 78 8.93 -7.95 2.65
CA SER A 78 8.16 -6.70 2.78
C SER A 78 8.07 -6.25 4.24
N MET A 79 7.86 -7.19 5.17
CA MET A 79 7.81 -6.90 6.60
C MET A 79 9.17 -6.53 7.18
N LEU A 80 10.24 -7.21 6.77
CA LEU A 80 11.59 -6.95 7.27
C LEU A 80 12.12 -5.60 6.78
N LEU A 81 11.93 -5.28 5.50
CA LEU A 81 12.38 -4.01 4.92
C LEU A 81 11.73 -2.80 5.59
N ARG A 82 10.44 -2.89 5.92
CA ARG A 82 9.69 -1.87 6.71
C ARG A 82 10.29 -1.59 8.09
N ARG A 83 11.03 -2.54 8.66
CA ARG A 83 11.71 -2.36 9.95
C ARG A 83 13.09 -1.74 9.82
N VAL A 84 13.69 -1.80 8.63
CA VAL A 84 15.04 -1.30 8.36
C VAL A 84 15.01 0.16 7.90
N ASP A 85 14.02 0.54 7.09
CA ASP A 85 13.83 1.91 6.60
C ASP A 85 12.37 2.33 6.76
N ASP A 86 12.15 3.46 7.44
CA ASP A 86 10.83 4.02 7.72
C ASP A 86 10.14 4.59 6.47
N ARG A 87 10.87 4.79 5.37
CA ARG A 87 10.33 5.20 4.06
C ARG A 87 9.64 4.05 3.31
N LEU A 88 9.95 2.80 3.65
CA LEU A 88 9.40 1.60 2.97
C LEU A 88 8.00 1.21 3.49
N THR A 89 7.11 2.17 3.67
CA THR A 89 5.79 1.99 4.29
C THR A 89 4.79 1.19 3.42
N SER A 90 3.64 0.83 4.01
CA SER A 90 2.49 0.32 3.26
C SER A 90 2.02 1.28 2.18
N ASP A 91 2.07 2.59 2.43
CA ASP A 91 1.60 3.60 1.48
C ASP A 91 2.58 3.75 0.31
N THR A 92 3.89 3.72 0.58
CA THR A 92 4.92 3.67 -0.47
C THR A 92 4.78 2.43 -1.34
N SER A 93 4.50 1.28 -0.73
CA SER A 93 4.25 0.04 -1.45
C SER A 93 2.96 0.09 -2.27
N ARG A 94 1.87 0.65 -1.73
CA ARG A 94 0.58 0.78 -2.43
C ARG A 94 0.73 1.69 -3.64
N ARG A 95 1.35 2.86 -3.47
CA ARG A 95 1.61 3.80 -4.57
C ARG A 95 2.37 3.13 -5.72
N ALA A 96 3.45 2.41 -5.43
CA ALA A 96 4.23 1.73 -6.47
C ALA A 96 3.44 0.60 -7.17
N GLN A 97 2.46 -0.02 -6.51
CA GLN A 97 1.55 -0.99 -7.15
C GLN A 97 0.51 -0.31 -8.04
N GLU A 98 0.00 0.85 -7.62
CA GLU A 98 -0.98 1.64 -8.35
C GLU A 98 -0.39 2.37 -9.57
N GLU A 99 0.94 2.55 -9.61
CA GLU A 99 1.68 3.10 -10.74
C GLU A 99 2.09 2.02 -11.79
N LEU A 100 1.73 0.75 -11.56
CA LEU A 100 1.92 -0.31 -12.57
C LEU A 100 1.03 -0.08 -13.79
N GLU A 101 1.51 -0.47 -14.97
CA GLU A 101 0.68 -0.50 -16.17
C GLU A 101 -0.55 -1.39 -15.95
N GLU A 102 -1.72 -0.94 -16.41
CA GLU A 102 -3.01 -1.64 -16.20
C GLU A 102 -2.97 -3.13 -16.62
N PRO A 103 -2.40 -3.51 -17.79
CA PRO A 103 -2.31 -4.92 -18.16
C PRO A 103 -1.45 -5.74 -17.17
N VAL A 104 -0.44 -5.14 -16.55
CA VAL A 104 0.40 -5.81 -15.56
C VAL A 104 -0.36 -5.94 -14.24
N TYR A 105 -1.03 -4.88 -13.79
CA TYR A 105 -1.80 -4.86 -12.55
C TYR A 105 -2.90 -5.92 -12.52
N ASP A 106 -3.59 -6.13 -13.65
CA ASP A 106 -4.75 -7.01 -13.76
C ASP A 106 -4.39 -8.49 -13.93
N THR A 107 -3.23 -8.79 -14.54
CA THR A 107 -2.90 -10.14 -14.99
C THR A 107 -1.94 -10.89 -14.08
N ILE A 108 -1.04 -10.19 -13.38
CA ILE A 108 -0.03 -10.86 -12.56
C ILE A 108 -0.60 -11.31 -11.23
N HIS A 109 0.08 -12.28 -10.62
CA HIS A 109 -0.29 -12.77 -9.31
C HIS A 109 -0.25 -11.66 -8.24
N TYR A 110 -1.12 -11.75 -7.23
CA TYR A 110 -1.23 -10.72 -6.19
C TYR A 110 0.12 -10.40 -5.51
N TYR A 111 0.87 -11.42 -5.11
CA TYR A 111 2.19 -11.22 -4.49
C TYR A 111 3.27 -10.77 -5.50
N ASP A 112 3.07 -10.96 -6.80
CA ASP A 112 4.00 -10.44 -7.80
C ASP A 112 3.91 -8.91 -7.92
N ARG A 113 2.73 -8.32 -7.69
CA ARG A 113 2.61 -6.86 -7.54
C ARG A 113 3.45 -6.34 -6.39
N TRP A 114 3.45 -7.04 -5.26
CA TRP A 114 4.29 -6.69 -4.10
C TRP A 114 5.78 -6.77 -4.43
N LEU A 115 6.20 -7.80 -5.17
CA LEU A 115 7.58 -7.96 -5.61
C LEU A 115 8.02 -6.81 -6.55
N LEU A 116 7.19 -6.45 -7.53
CA LEU A 116 7.47 -5.34 -8.45
C LEU A 116 7.52 -3.99 -7.71
N ALA A 117 6.60 -3.75 -6.78
CA ALA A 117 6.62 -2.55 -5.95
C ALA A 117 7.84 -2.50 -5.03
N MET A 118 8.25 -3.63 -4.45
CA MET A 118 9.47 -3.73 -3.66
C MET A 118 10.71 -3.38 -4.50
N ARG A 119 10.84 -3.96 -5.70
CA ARG A 119 11.91 -3.62 -6.66
C ARG A 119 11.94 -2.12 -6.96
N THR A 120 10.80 -1.57 -7.34
CA THR A 120 10.64 -0.15 -7.69
C THR A 120 11.08 0.76 -6.55
N ASN A 121 10.63 0.46 -5.32
CA ASN A 121 10.99 1.27 -4.16
C ASN A 121 12.47 1.17 -3.80
N LEU A 122 13.08 -0.02 -3.89
CA LEU A 122 14.51 -0.19 -3.62
C LEU A 122 15.38 0.56 -4.64
N LEU A 123 14.97 0.58 -5.92
CA LEU A 123 15.62 1.36 -6.97
C LEU A 123 15.47 2.87 -6.71
N ASN A 124 14.25 3.34 -6.44
CA ASN A 124 13.96 4.76 -6.19
C ASN A 124 14.70 5.32 -4.97
N LEU A 125 14.91 4.49 -3.95
CA LEU A 125 15.67 4.86 -2.75
C LEU A 125 17.19 4.68 -2.92
N GLY A 126 17.65 4.14 -4.04
CA GLY A 126 19.06 3.93 -4.35
C GLY A 126 19.73 2.80 -3.56
N TYR A 127 18.95 1.86 -3.03
CA TYR A 127 19.50 0.70 -2.30
C TYR A 127 20.13 -0.35 -3.23
N VAL A 128 19.60 -0.42 -4.45
CA VAL A 128 20.10 -1.29 -5.52
C VAL A 128 19.97 -0.53 -6.84
N THR A 129 20.71 -0.98 -7.84
CA THR A 129 20.64 -0.49 -9.21
C THR A 129 20.06 -1.55 -10.15
N GLU A 130 19.61 -1.13 -11.34
CA GLU A 130 19.14 -2.06 -12.37
C GLU A 130 20.23 -3.07 -12.77
N ASP A 131 21.49 -2.60 -12.87
CA ASP A 131 22.63 -3.43 -13.23
C ASP A 131 22.93 -4.50 -12.16
N GLU A 132 22.86 -4.15 -10.88
CA GLU A 132 23.06 -5.10 -9.79
C GLU A 132 21.96 -6.18 -9.77
N ILE A 133 20.71 -5.80 -10.01
CA ILE A 133 19.60 -6.75 -10.13
C ILE A 133 19.83 -7.68 -11.33
N ALA A 134 20.17 -7.13 -12.49
CA ALA A 134 20.42 -7.91 -13.71
C ALA A 134 21.59 -8.89 -13.52
N ALA A 135 22.71 -8.42 -12.94
CA ALA A 135 23.86 -9.25 -12.62
C ALA A 135 23.49 -10.38 -11.66
N LYS A 136 22.69 -10.09 -10.62
CA LYS A 136 22.26 -11.10 -9.65
C LYS A 136 21.33 -12.14 -10.28
N ILE A 137 20.42 -11.73 -11.15
CA ILE A 137 19.55 -12.65 -11.90
C ILE A 137 20.40 -13.57 -12.79
N ALA A 138 21.40 -13.02 -13.49
CA ALA A 138 22.30 -13.80 -14.34
C ALA A 138 23.11 -14.82 -13.53
N GLU A 139 23.68 -14.41 -12.39
CA GLU A 139 24.38 -15.30 -11.46
C GLU A 139 23.48 -16.46 -10.98
N ILE A 140 22.24 -16.16 -10.57
CA ILE A 140 21.29 -17.18 -10.10
C ILE A 140 20.94 -18.15 -11.23
N LYS A 141 20.67 -17.65 -12.44
CA LYS A 141 20.39 -18.49 -13.61
C LYS A 141 21.56 -19.44 -13.93
N ALA A 142 22.79 -18.93 -13.90
CA ALA A 142 23.99 -19.75 -14.11
C ALA A 142 24.12 -20.86 -13.07
N ARG A 143 23.83 -20.56 -11.79
CA ARG A 143 23.86 -21.56 -10.70
C ARG A 143 22.76 -22.62 -10.82
N GLN A 144 21.61 -22.29 -11.39
CA GLN A 144 20.48 -23.23 -11.56
C GLN A 144 20.55 -24.04 -12.86
N GLY A 145 21.33 -23.59 -13.84
CA GLY A 145 21.58 -24.30 -15.09
C GLY A 145 22.79 -25.24 -15.06
N SER A 146 23.49 -25.34 -13.93
CA SER A 146 24.54 -26.34 -13.64
C SER A 146 24.00 -27.39 -12.67
#